data_AF-A0AAP2MSW4-F1
#
_entry.id   AF-A0AAP2MSW4-F1
#
_cell.length_a   1.000
_cell.length_b   1.000
_cell.length_c   1.000
_cell.angle_alpha   90.00
_cell.angle_beta   90.00
_cell.angle_gamma   90.00
#
_symmetry.space_group_name_H-M   'P 1'
#
loop_
_entity.id
_entity.type
_entity.pdbx_description
1 polymer ?
#
loop_
_entity_poly.entity_id
_entity_poly.type
_entity_poly.pdbx_seq_one_letter_code
_entity_poly.pdbx_strand_id
1 'polypeptide(L)'
;MMALTPEKREVLKLARVKVSEAPRFGHICPILKAVGEEHPDLWRAAMEIKAYIVAALDGAYTLEAWQRRNRVGYRDMDQCRRDRLAWIDWMLDEPKEA
;
A
#
# COMPACT_ATOMS: atom_id res chain seq x y z
N MET A 1 -7.84 12.23 6.03
CA MET A 1 -8.09 11.69 4.66
C MET A 1 -6.97 12.19 3.74
N MET A 2 -6.54 11.43 2.73
CA MET A 2 -5.42 11.82 1.84
C MET A 2 -5.95 12.20 0.45
N ALA A 3 -5.67 13.43 -0.03
CA ALA A 3 -5.96 13.80 -1.42
C ALA A 3 -5.08 13.01 -2.40
N LEU A 4 -5.70 12.44 -3.45
CA LEU A 4 -5.02 11.59 -4.43
C LEU A 4 -4.50 12.41 -5.61
N THR A 5 -3.34 13.04 -5.42
CA THR A 5 -2.64 13.80 -6.48
C THR A 5 -2.19 12.87 -7.62
N PRO A 6 -1.88 13.41 -8.82
CA PRO A 6 -1.36 12.60 -9.94
C PRO A 6 -0.14 11.76 -9.55
N GLU A 7 0.79 12.31 -8.77
CA GLU A 7 2.00 11.62 -8.30
C GLU A 7 1.65 10.47 -7.37
N LYS A 8 0.72 10.68 -6.44
CA LYS A 8 0.25 9.62 -5.54
C LYS A 8 -0.47 8.51 -6.30
N ARG A 9 -1.27 8.87 -7.30
CA ARG A 9 -1.92 7.90 -8.19
C ARG A 9 -0.87 7.07 -8.94
N GLU A 10 0.19 7.70 -9.42
CA GLU A 10 1.28 7.01 -10.11
C GLU A 10 2.06 6.07 -9.19
N VAL A 11 2.40 6.51 -7.98
CA VAL A 11 3.01 5.65 -6.96
C VAL A 11 2.16 4.42 -6.68
N LEU A 12 0.84 4.59 -6.53
CA LEU A 12 -0.07 3.46 -6.27
C LEU A 12 -0.11 2.47 -7.44
N LYS A 13 -0.09 2.94 -8.70
CA LYS A 13 0.01 2.05 -9.87
C LYS A 13 1.31 1.27 -9.88
N LEU A 14 2.45 1.92 -9.64
CA LEU A 14 3.76 1.27 -9.57
C LEU A 14 3.82 0.25 -8.43
N ALA A 15 3.28 0.61 -7.27
CA ALA A 15 3.16 -0.30 -6.13
C ALA A 15 2.28 -1.51 -6.48
N ARG A 16 1.17 -1.31 -7.20
CA ARG A 16 0.28 -2.39 -7.67
C ARG A 16 1.00 -3.37 -8.58
N VAL A 17 1.80 -2.88 -9.52
CA VAL A 17 2.63 -3.71 -10.42
C VAL A 17 3.60 -4.55 -9.59
N LYS A 18 4.34 -3.91 -8.67
CA LYS A 18 5.29 -4.62 -7.80
C LYS A 18 4.63 -5.69 -6.92
N VAL A 19 3.46 -5.42 -6.33
CA VAL A 19 2.70 -6.44 -5.58
C VAL A 19 2.29 -7.62 -6.47
N SER A 20 1.96 -7.34 -7.72
CA SER A 20 1.55 -8.36 -8.69
C SER A 20 2.72 -9.27 -9.09
N GLU A 21 3.92 -8.69 -9.25
CA GLU A 21 5.14 -9.37 -9.70
C GLU A 21 5.93 -10.04 -8.56
N ALA A 22 5.77 -9.60 -7.31
CA ALA A 22 6.50 -10.11 -6.15
C ALA A 22 5.59 -10.91 -5.19
N PRO A 23 5.21 -12.16 -5.53
CA PRO A 23 4.20 -12.92 -4.80
C PRO A 23 4.59 -13.30 -3.36
N ARG A 24 5.89 -13.25 -3.00
CA ARG A 24 6.37 -13.79 -1.72
C ARG A 24 6.81 -12.78 -0.65
N PHE A 25 7.16 -11.53 -0.99
CA PHE A 25 7.97 -10.71 -0.06
C PHE A 25 7.71 -9.21 0.04
N GLY A 26 6.55 -8.72 -0.39
CA GLY A 26 6.26 -7.29 -0.31
C GLY A 26 5.23 -6.94 0.76
N HIS A 27 5.66 -6.49 1.95
CA HIS A 27 4.79 -5.62 2.74
C HIS A 27 4.66 -4.28 1.99
N ILE A 28 3.50 -3.63 2.10
CA ILE A 28 3.23 -2.43 1.30
C ILE A 28 4.20 -1.28 1.60
N CYS A 29 4.65 -1.11 2.85
CA CYS A 29 5.60 -0.07 3.23
C CYS A 29 6.99 -0.22 2.54
N PRO A 30 7.65 -1.39 2.56
CA PRO A 30 8.83 -1.67 1.73
C PRO A 30 8.61 -1.43 0.24
N ILE A 31 7.46 -1.82 -0.31
CA ILE A 31 7.14 -1.60 -1.73
C ILE A 31 7.11 -0.10 -2.05
N LEU A 32 6.44 0.69 -1.23
CA LEU A 32 6.37 2.14 -1.40
C LEU A 32 7.75 2.80 -1.27
N LYS A 33 8.61 2.30 -0.36
CA LYS A 33 10.00 2.75 -0.27
C LYS A 33 10.75 2.45 -1.55
N ALA A 34 10.66 1.23 -2.07
CA ALA A 34 11.31 0.84 -3.33
C ALA A 34 10.83 1.69 -4.52
N VAL A 35 9.52 1.96 -4.63
CA VAL A 35 8.99 2.88 -5.66
C VAL A 35 9.63 4.26 -5.54
N GLY A 36 9.75 4.81 -4.33
CA GLY A 36 10.43 6.10 -4.14
C GLY A 36 11.93 6.06 -4.45
N GLU A 37 12.62 4.96 -4.13
CA GLU A 37 14.05 4.81 -4.44
C GLU A 37 14.28 4.72 -5.96
N GLU A 38 13.39 4.05 -6.69
CA GLU A 38 13.45 3.89 -8.15
C GLU A 38 12.95 5.12 -8.91
N HIS A 39 12.04 5.90 -8.31
CA HIS A 39 11.47 7.12 -8.87
C HIS A 39 11.63 8.28 -7.88
N PRO A 40 12.83 8.92 -7.82
CA PRO A 40 13.13 9.95 -6.82
C PRO A 40 12.17 11.15 -6.86
N ASP A 41 11.63 11.48 -8.03
CA ASP A 41 10.59 12.50 -8.24
C ASP A 41 9.27 12.17 -7.52
N LEU A 42 9.00 10.89 -7.32
CA LEU A 42 7.82 10.38 -6.60
C LEU A 42 8.07 10.11 -5.11
N TRP A 43 9.30 10.30 -4.61
CA TRP A 43 9.69 9.97 -3.23
C TRP A 43 8.74 10.56 -2.18
N ARG A 44 8.44 11.86 -2.31
CA ARG A 44 7.56 12.56 -1.38
C ARG A 44 6.16 11.94 -1.39
N ALA A 45 5.58 11.71 -2.57
CA ALA A 45 4.27 11.07 -2.70
C ALA A 45 4.25 9.67 -2.08
N ALA A 46 5.30 8.87 -2.29
CA ALA A 46 5.43 7.55 -1.71
C ALA A 46 5.51 7.57 -0.17
N MET A 47 6.23 8.53 0.41
CA MET A 47 6.29 8.68 1.86
C MET A 47 4.97 9.17 2.46
N GLU A 48 4.25 10.06 1.77
CA GLU A 48 2.91 10.50 2.20
C GLU A 48 1.89 9.35 2.20
N ILE A 49 1.89 8.51 1.15
CA ILE A 49 1.05 7.29 1.11
C ILE A 49 1.44 6.32 2.22
N LYS A 50 2.73 6.10 2.44
CA LYS A 50 3.22 5.24 3.53
C LYS A 50 2.74 5.75 4.88
N ALA A 51 2.84 7.05 5.15
CA ALA A 51 2.37 7.64 6.40
C ALA A 51 0.87 7.45 6.59
N TYR A 52 0.07 7.63 5.52
CA TYR A 52 -1.36 7.36 5.54
C TYR A 52 -1.67 5.90 5.90
N ILE A 53 -0.99 4.93 5.26
CA ILE A 53 -1.16 3.51 5.53
C ILE A 53 -0.79 3.17 6.98
N VAL A 54 0.35 3.68 7.49
CA VAL A 54 0.78 3.42 8.86
C VAL A 54 -0.25 3.94 9.87
N ALA A 55 -0.83 5.11 9.63
CA ALA A 55 -1.92 5.64 10.45
C ALA A 55 -3.18 4.76 10.37
N ALA A 56 -3.54 4.27 9.18
CA ALA A 56 -4.69 3.38 8.99
C ALA A 56 -4.53 2.00 9.65
N LEU A 57 -3.28 1.55 9.81
CA LEU A 57 -2.97 0.29 10.48
C LEU A 57 -2.96 0.38 12.01
N ASP A 58 -3.28 1.55 12.60
CA ASP A 58 -3.40 1.74 14.05
C ASP A 58 -2.21 1.14 14.84
N GLY A 59 -1.00 1.50 14.43
CA GLY A 59 0.24 1.03 15.06
C GLY A 59 0.58 -0.44 14.79
N ALA A 60 -0.09 -1.11 13.84
CA ALA A 60 0.40 -2.38 13.32
C ALA A 60 1.49 -2.13 12.27
N TYR A 61 2.58 -2.90 12.38
CA TYR A 61 3.74 -2.76 11.49
C TYR A 61 3.47 -3.21 10.05
N THR A 62 2.46 -4.06 9.84
CA THR A 62 2.07 -4.59 8.53
C THR A 62 0.56 -4.83 8.45
N LEU A 63 0.01 -4.96 7.23
CA LEU A 63 -1.39 -5.33 7.02
C LEU A 63 -1.72 -6.68 7.67
N GLU A 64 -0.83 -7.65 7.56
CA GLU A 64 -1.01 -8.99 8.13
C GLU A 64 -1.03 -8.94 9.66
N ALA A 65 -0.19 -8.09 10.26
CA ALA A 65 -0.21 -7.85 11.70
C ALA A 65 -1.53 -7.20 12.14
N TRP A 66 -2.03 -6.23 11.38
CA TRP A 66 -3.34 -5.61 11.65
C TRP A 66 -4.48 -6.62 11.51
N GLN A 67 -4.49 -7.42 10.44
CA GLN A 67 -5.48 -8.48 10.20
C GLN A 67 -5.51 -9.48 11.38
N ARG A 68 -4.33 -9.93 11.83
CA ARG A 68 -4.22 -10.83 12.99
C ARG A 68 -4.74 -10.18 14.28
N ARG A 69 -4.40 -8.92 14.54
CA ARG A 69 -4.91 -8.16 15.71
C ARG A 69 -6.43 -8.04 15.68
N ASN A 70 -7.01 -7.85 14.51
CA ASN A 70 -8.45 -7.71 14.31
C ASN A 70 -9.18 -9.06 14.11
N ARG A 71 -8.53 -10.19 14.43
CA ARG A 71 -9.10 -11.54 14.33
C ARG A 71 -9.64 -11.88 12.94
N VAL A 72 -9.11 -11.22 11.91
CA VAL A 72 -9.28 -11.65 10.54
C VAL A 72 -8.55 -12.98 10.43
N GLY A 73 -9.28 -14.05 10.09
CA GLY A 73 -8.81 -15.43 10.15
C GLY A 73 -7.51 -15.69 9.37
N TYR A 74 -7.00 -16.92 9.47
CA TYR A 74 -5.77 -17.31 8.77
C TYR A 74 -5.83 -16.92 7.28
N ARG A 75 -4.79 -16.23 6.82
CA ARG A 75 -4.61 -15.86 5.42
C ARG A 75 -3.30 -16.47 4.94
N ASP A 76 -3.38 -17.27 3.89
CA ASP A 76 -2.19 -17.72 3.19
C ASP A 76 -1.51 -16.56 2.44
N MET A 77 -0.32 -16.81 1.91
CA MET A 77 0.47 -15.80 1.21
C MET A 77 -0.26 -15.21 0.00
N ASP A 78 -1.04 -16.03 -0.72
CA ASP A 78 -1.79 -15.60 -1.90
C ASP A 78 -2.97 -14.70 -1.52
N GLN A 79 -3.65 -15.00 -0.42
CA GLN A 79 -4.71 -14.15 0.11
C GLN A 79 -4.15 -12.83 0.63
N CYS A 80 -3.02 -12.85 1.33
CA CYS A 80 -2.37 -11.62 1.77
C CYS A 80 -1.99 -10.74 0.56
N ARG A 81 -1.56 -11.35 -0.56
CA ARG A 81 -1.31 -10.64 -1.83
C ARG A 81 -2.58 -10.03 -2.40
N ARG A 82 -3.67 -10.80 -2.47
CA ARG A 82 -4.98 -10.30 -2.93
C ARG A 82 -5.46 -9.13 -2.07
N ASP A 83 -5.27 -9.18 -0.77
CA ASP A 83 -5.69 -8.11 0.14
C ASP A 83 -4.87 -6.83 -0.06
N ARG A 84 -3.55 -6.95 -0.27
CA ARG A 84 -2.71 -5.79 -0.61
C ARG A 84 -3.15 -5.16 -1.93
N LEU A 85 -3.43 -5.98 -2.96
CA LEU A 85 -3.95 -5.49 -4.25
C LEU A 85 -5.30 -4.81 -4.07
N ALA A 86 -6.24 -5.45 -3.38
CA ALA A 86 -7.56 -4.88 -3.11
C ALA A 86 -7.49 -3.55 -2.35
N TRP A 87 -6.54 -3.42 -1.41
CA TRP A 87 -6.34 -2.16 -0.70
C TRP A 87 -5.77 -1.08 -1.61
N ILE A 88 -4.80 -1.41 -2.48
CA ILE A 88 -4.29 -0.46 -3.48
C ILE A 88 -5.38 -0.05 -4.46
N ASP A 89 -6.17 -1.00 -4.94
CA ASP A 89 -7.29 -0.75 -5.86
C ASP A 89 -8.33 0.16 -5.19
N TRP A 90 -8.69 -0.08 -3.93
CA TRP A 90 -9.54 0.83 -3.15
C TRP A 90 -8.95 2.24 -3.03
N MET A 91 -7.63 2.37 -2.79
CA MET A 91 -6.97 3.68 -2.75
C MET A 91 -6.93 4.39 -4.11
N LEU A 92 -6.97 3.64 -5.22
CA LEU A 92 -7.00 4.18 -6.60
C LEU A 92 -8.40 4.59 -7.06
N ASP A 93 -9.42 3.89 -6.57
CA ASP A 93 -10.83 4.09 -6.92
C ASP A 93 -11.50 5.20 -6.09
N GLU A 94 -10.99 5.53 -4.90
CA GLU A 94 -11.60 6.57 -4.07
C GLU A 94 -11.53 7.98 -4.70
N PRO A 95 -12.67 8.67 -4.87
CA PRO A 95 -12.68 10.09 -5.18
C PRO A 95 -12.39 10.87 -3.89
N LYS A 96 -11.13 11.22 -3.65
CA LYS A 96 -10.72 12.05 -2.51
C LYS A 96 -10.47 13.49 -2.97
N GLU A 97 -11.61 14.15 -3.23
CA GLU A 97 -11.90 15.58 -3.47
C GLU A 97 -10.99 16.37 -4.44
N ALA A 98 -11.66 17.19 -5.26
CA ALA A 98 -11.09 18.19 -6.15
C ALA A 98 -10.79 19.50 -5.40
#